data_AF-A0A3N1TBZ4-F1
#
_entry.id   AF-A0A3N1TBZ4-F1
#
_cell.length_a   1.000
_cell.length_b   1.000
_cell.length_c   1.000
_cell.angle_alpha   90.00
_cell.angle_beta   90.00
_cell.angle_gamma   90.00
#
_symmetry.space_group_name_H-M   'P 1'
#
loop_
_entity.id
_entity.type
_entity.pdbx_description
1 polymer ?
#
loop_
_entity_poly.entity_id
_entity_poly.type
_entity_poly.pdbx_seq_one_letter_code
_entity_poly.pdbx_strand_id
1 'polypeptide(L)' 'MAYIGAGDWVTTAKRRPPNGELTPTERTVNRALSAARAPVERGVARLKSWRIFRRARCSPNLMAVIARAILTLERQR' A
#
# COMPACT_ATOMS: atom_id res chain seq x y z
N MET A 1 10.69 1.78 4.28
CA MET A 1 9.93 1.23 3.13
C MET A 1 10.06 -0.29 3.16
N ALA A 2 9.04 -1.01 3.61
CA ALA A 2 9.14 -2.42 4.04
C ALA A 2 9.12 -3.47 2.90
N TYR A 3 9.11 -3.05 1.63
CA TYR A 3 8.88 -3.96 0.50
C TYR A 3 9.91 -3.88 -0.61
N ILE A 4 10.97 -3.08 -0.48
CA ILE A 4 11.99 -2.97 -1.54
C ILE A 4 12.92 -4.18 -1.43
N GLY A 5 12.97 -5.03 -2.46
CA GLY A 5 13.79 -6.24 -2.48
C GLY A 5 13.06 -7.55 -2.15
N ALA A 6 11.73 -7.58 -2.16
CA ALA A 6 10.92 -8.76 -1.84
C ALA A 6 10.93 -9.90 -2.90
N GLY A 7 11.92 -9.91 -3.82
CA GLY A 7 12.09 -10.92 -4.87
C GLY A 7 11.10 -10.82 -6.03
N ASP A 8 11.18 -11.77 -6.96
CA ASP A 8 10.44 -11.80 -8.25
C ASP A 8 8.91 -11.85 -8.10
N TRP A 9 8.41 -12.17 -6.91
CA TRP A 9 6.99 -12.29 -6.61
C TRP A 9 6.32 -10.97 -6.21
N VAL A 10 7.09 -9.90 -6.04
CA VAL A 10 6.58 -8.58 -5.65
C VAL A 10 7.15 -7.50 -6.56
N THR A 11 6.28 -6.85 -7.33
CA THR A 11 6.69 -5.70 -8.15
C THR A 11 7.06 -4.52 -7.25
N THR A 12 8.35 -4.16 -7.25
CA THR A 12 8.88 -3.03 -6.47
C THR A 12 9.41 -1.95 -7.39
N ALA A 13 9.34 -0.70 -6.94
CA ALA A 13 9.92 0.40 -7.71
C ALA A 13 11.44 0.24 -7.77
N LYS A 14 12.01 0.36 -8.97
CA LYS A 14 13.46 0.30 -9.16
C LYS A 14 14.11 1.55 -8.57
N ARG A 15 15.15 1.37 -7.75
CA ARG A 15 15.95 2.49 -7.25
C ARG A 15 16.87 3.02 -8.35
N ARG A 16 17.18 4.31 -8.28
CA ARG A 16 18.25 4.89 -9.10
C ARG A 16 19.56 4.13 -8.82
N PRO A 17 20.25 3.62 -9.84
CA PRO A 17 21.54 2.97 -9.65
C PRO A 17 22.62 3.98 -9.23
N PRO A 18 23.65 3.57 -8.49
CA PRO A 18 24.80 4.43 -8.23
C PRO A 18 25.44 4.83 -9.58
N ASN A 19 25.61 6.13 -9.80
CA ASN A 19 26.17 6.73 -11.01
C ASN A 19 25.35 6.56 -12.30
N GLY A 20 24.05 6.29 -12.21
CA GLY A 20 23.19 6.18 -13.39
C GLY A 20 21.79 6.72 -13.18
N GLU A 21 21.04 6.80 -14.27
CA GLU A 21 19.63 7.18 -14.28
C GLU A 21 18.74 5.97 -14.53
N LEU A 22 17.50 6.07 -14.05
CA LEU A 22 16.45 5.13 -14.44
C LEU A 22 16.16 5.30 -15.93
N THR A 23 15.99 4.18 -16.63
CA THR A 23 15.54 4.20 -18.02
C THR A 23 14.13 4.82 -18.11
N PRO A 24 13.73 5.39 -19.26
CA PRO A 24 12.38 5.92 -19.43
C PRO A 24 11.28 4.91 -19.07
N THR A 25 11.47 3.65 -19.44
CA THR A 25 10.57 2.54 -19.10
C THR A 25 10.46 2.33 -17.59
N GLU A 26 11.59 2.31 -16.88
CA GLU A 26 11.62 2.15 -15.42
C GLU A 26 10.95 3.32 -14.70
N ARG A 27 11.14 4.55 -15.20
CA ARG A 27 10.45 5.74 -14.65
C ARG A 27 8.94 5.63 -14.83
N THR A 28 8.47 5.18 -15.99
CA THR A 28 7.04 4.97 -16.27
C THR A 28 6.45 3.89 -15.36
N VAL A 29 7.13 2.75 -15.20
CA VAL A 29 6.69 1.67 -14.30
C VAL A 29 6.65 2.16 -12.85
N ASN A 30 7.69 2.86 -12.39
CA ASN A 30 7.71 3.44 -11.04
C ASN A 30 6.55 4.43 -10.83
N ARG A 31 6.24 5.27 -11.82
CA ARG A 31 5.11 6.21 -11.76
C ARG A 31 3.77 5.47 -11.67
N ALA A 32 3.57 4.44 -12.49
CA ALA A 32 2.36 3.62 -12.45
C ALA A 32 2.20 2.93 -11.08
N LEU A 33 3.28 2.37 -10.54
CA LEU A 33 3.27 1.75 -9.22
C LEU A 33 2.96 2.76 -8.11
N SER A 34 3.55 3.96 -8.15
CA SER A 34 3.23 5.03 -7.20
C SER A 34 1.76 5.46 -7.29
N ALA A 35 1.21 5.58 -8.51
CA ALA A 35 -0.20 5.93 -8.70
C ALA A 35 -1.14 4.85 -8.11
N ALA A 36 -0.82 3.57 -8.31
CA ALA A 36 -1.57 2.45 -7.74
C ALA A 36 -1.49 2.39 -6.20
N ARG A 37 -0.35 2.78 -5.60
CA ARG A 37 -0.16 2.80 -4.13
C ARG A 37 -0.89 3.95 -3.46
N ALA A 38 -0.99 5.10 -4.11
CA ALA A 38 -1.58 6.32 -3.55
C ALA A 38 -2.96 6.12 -2.88
N PRO A 39 -3.97 5.44 -3.47
CA PRO A 39 -5.25 5.21 -2.81
C PRO A 39 -5.13 4.33 -1.56
N VAL A 40 -4.30 3.28 -1.61
CA VAL A 40 -4.08 2.37 -0.46
C VAL A 40 -3.44 3.12 0.70
N GLU A 41 -2.37 3.86 0.44
CA GLU A 41 -1.66 4.64 1.45
C GLU A 41 -2.56 5.71 2.06
N ARG A 42 -3.38 6.41 1.26
CA ARG A 42 -4.40 7.35 1.75
C ARG A 42 -5.43 6.65 2.63
N GLY A 43 -5.93 5.48 2.23
CA GLY A 43 -6.85 4.69 3.04
C GLY A 43 -6.25 4.32 4.39
N VAL A 44 -5.03 3.78 4.39
CA VAL A 44 -4.29 3.44 5.63
C VAL A 44 -4.03 4.67 6.50
N ALA A 45 -3.68 5.81 5.91
CA ALA A 45 -3.48 7.06 6.66
C ALA A 45 -4.77 7.52 7.35
N ARG A 46 -5.92 7.44 6.66
CA ARG A 46 -7.24 7.73 7.24
C ARG A 46 -7.58 6.77 8.37
N LEU A 47 -7.33 5.47 8.20
CA LEU A 47 -7.58 4.48 9.26
C LEU A 47 -6.69 4.69 10.48
N LYS A 48 -5.42 5.07 10.27
CA LYS A 48 -4.48 5.38 11.37
C LYS A 48 -4.88 6.59 12.20
N SER A 49 -5.65 7.54 11.66
CA SER A 49 -6.14 8.68 12.44
C SER A 49 -7.31 8.32 13.37
N TRP A 50 -7.98 7.19 13.15
CA TRP A 50 -9.13 6.79 13.95
C TRP A 50 -8.68 6.14 15.27
N ARG A 51 -9.18 6.66 16.40
CA ARG A 51 -8.86 6.17 17.76
C ARG A 51 -9.15 4.67 17.94
N ILE A 52 -10.17 4.15 17.28
CA ILE A 52 -10.58 2.74 17.32
C ILE A 52 -9.45 1.83 16.81
N PHE A 53 -8.74 2.23 15.75
CA PHE A 53 -7.67 1.44 15.15
C PHE A 53 -6.29 1.67 15.77
N ARG A 54 -6.17 2.54 16.78
CA ARG A 54 -4.89 2.87 17.44
C ARG A 54 -4.19 1.64 18.05
N ARG A 55 -4.97 0.70 18.59
CA ARG A 55 -4.50 -0.57 19.19
C ARG A 55 -4.52 -1.76 18.22
N ALA A 56 -5.25 -1.66 17.11
CA ALA A 56 -5.39 -2.75 16.15
C ALA A 56 -4.15 -2.97 15.26
N ARG A 57 -3.07 -2.19 15.45
CA ARG A 57 -1.83 -2.22 14.65
C ARG A 57 -1.13 -3.58 14.55
N CYS A 58 -1.44 -4.53 15.43
CA CYS A 58 -0.70 -5.79 15.56
C CYS A 58 -1.39 -7.03 14.97
N SER A 59 -2.61 -6.93 14.40
CA SER A 59 -3.29 -8.10 13.83
C SER A 59 -3.85 -7.81 12.42
N PRO A 60 -3.15 -8.27 11.36
CA PRO A 60 -3.65 -8.21 9.99
C PRO A 60 -5.01 -8.91 9.83
N ASN A 61 -5.24 -10.00 10.58
CA ASN A 61 -6.48 -10.76 10.56
C ASN A 61 -7.66 -9.95 11.10
N LEU A 62 -7.50 -9.24 12.23
CA LEU A 62 -8.55 -8.40 12.79
C LEU A 62 -8.93 -7.26 11.83
N MET A 63 -7.93 -6.65 11.19
CA MET A 63 -8.18 -5.58 10.21
C MET A 63 -8.93 -6.09 8.99
N ALA A 64 -8.61 -7.29 8.51
CA ALA A 64 -9.34 -7.91 7.40
C ALA A 64 -10.81 -8.19 7.76
N VAL A 65 -11.08 -8.66 8.99
CA VAL A 65 -12.46 -8.89 9.48
C VAL A 65 -13.24 -7.58 9.54
N ILE A 66 -12.66 -6.53 10.12
CA ILE A 66 -13.33 -5.22 10.23
C ILE A 66 -13.58 -4.61 8.85
N ALA A 67 -12.60 -4.68 7.94
CA ALA A 67 -12.76 -4.19 6.57
C ALA A 67 -13.90 -4.91 5.83
N ARG A 68 -14.01 -6.24 5.98
CA ARG A 68 -15.14 -7.02 5.42
C ARG A 68 -16.46 -6.60 6.03
N ALA A 69 -16.53 -6.42 7.36
CA ALA A 69 -17.75 -6.01 8.04
C ALA A 69 -18.23 -4.62 7.55
N ILE A 70 -17.33 -3.65 7.46
CA ILE A 70 -17.64 -2.31 6.92
C ILE A 70 -18.14 -2.41 5.48
N LEU A 71 -17.48 -3.19 4.63
CA LEU A 71 -17.88 -3.37 3.23
C LEU A 71 -19.29 -3.99 3.12
N THR A 72 -19.60 -4.99 3.94
CA THR A 72 -20.94 -5.60 3.95
C THR A 72 -22.01 -4.60 4.36
N LEU A 73 -21.76 -3.80 5.40
CA LEU A 73 -22.71 -2.78 5.87
C LEU A 73 -22.94 -1.67 4.84
N GLU A 74 -21.88 -1.19 4.18
CA GLU A 74 -21.99 -0.18 3.12
C GLU A 74 -22.72 -0.71 1.87
N ARG A 75 -22.61 -2.01 1.59
CA ARG A 75 -23.28 -2.65 0.44
C ARG A 75 -24.76 -2.96 0.70
N GLN A 76 -25.19 -2.99 1.96
CA GLN A 76 -26.59 -3.15 2.37
C GLN A 76 -27.34 -1.82 2.49
N ARG A 77 -26.66 -0.71 2.23
CA ARG A 77 -27.21 0.65 2.27
C ARG A 77 -27.64 1.09 0.87
#